data_AF-A0A3E0N9K7-F1
#
_entry.id   AF-A0A3E0N9K7-F1
#
_cell.length_a   1.000
_cell.length_b   1.000
_cell.length_c   1.000
_cell.angle_alpha   90.00
_cell.angle_beta   90.00
_cell.angle_gamma   90.00
#
_symmetry.space_group_name_H-M   'P 1'
#
loop_
_entity.id
_entity.type
_entity.pdbx_description
1 polymer ?
#
loop_
_entity_poly.entity_id
_entity_poly.type
_entity_poly.pdbx_seq_one_letter_code
_entity_poly.pdbx_strand_id
1 'polypeptide(L)'
;MSQVDVPTRSRWTFSLRALLIFALGVAVGLTPIQIWRWSQPEPEIRVHLTMVEVPDGRLDTSDWLGDTRDWQHHSSGDGTIRRQLEALVESNEARLVAEPTLVTLVGRQSRARIGEEFPIPTQSESGATTIECKHIGIEVSATPTAIHGNRVTLTLEAMKSAIDAADNIEMGDPSYPRLQVASCRKEVQLTARETFALLARSDIRGDNEESPLKDLLVLVACEIDRGGN
;
A
#
# COMPACT_ATOMS: atom_id res chain seq x y z
N MET A 1 -39.61 -0.82 -9.55
CA MET A 1 -39.51 -2.29 -9.49
C MET A 1 -38.20 -2.69 -10.16
N SER A 2 -37.13 -2.82 -9.39
CA SER A 2 -35.81 -3.22 -9.89
C SER A 2 -35.77 -4.74 -10.02
N GLN A 3 -35.55 -5.22 -11.24
CA GLN A 3 -35.46 -6.63 -11.60
C GLN A 3 -34.21 -7.22 -10.92
N VAL A 4 -34.43 -8.14 -9.97
CA VAL A 4 -33.36 -8.90 -9.32
C VAL A 4 -33.02 -10.05 -10.26
N ASP A 5 -31.81 -10.06 -10.79
CA ASP A 5 -31.30 -11.17 -11.59
C ASP A 5 -31.19 -12.44 -10.73
N VAL A 6 -31.92 -13.48 -11.14
CA VAL A 6 -31.85 -14.81 -10.54
C VAL A 6 -30.88 -15.64 -11.41
N PRO A 7 -29.73 -16.09 -10.87
CA PRO A 7 -28.78 -16.86 -11.66
C PRO A 7 -29.34 -18.25 -12.01
N THR A 8 -29.33 -18.57 -13.30
CA THR A 8 -29.74 -19.84 -13.88
C THR A 8 -28.79 -20.99 -13.54
N ARG A 9 -29.38 -22.15 -13.22
CA ARG A 9 -28.78 -23.41 -12.75
C ARG A 9 -27.45 -23.79 -13.43
N SER A 10 -26.35 -23.68 -12.70
CA SER A 10 -25.12 -24.47 -12.91
C SER A 10 -24.97 -25.50 -11.78
N ARG A 11 -24.40 -26.67 -12.09
CA ARG A 11 -24.39 -27.86 -11.21
C ARG A 11 -23.49 -27.62 -10.00
N TRP A 12 -24.09 -27.59 -8.82
CA TRP A 12 -23.40 -27.36 -7.54
C TRP A 12 -22.84 -28.66 -6.96
N THR A 13 -21.52 -28.79 -6.85
CA THR A 13 -20.89 -29.72 -5.90
C THR A 13 -20.69 -28.98 -4.59
N PHE A 14 -21.66 -29.05 -3.68
CA PHE A 14 -21.52 -28.45 -2.35
C PHE A 14 -20.63 -29.33 -1.46
N SER A 15 -19.63 -28.73 -0.83
CA SER A 15 -18.87 -29.38 0.25
C SER A 15 -19.82 -29.80 1.39
N LEU A 16 -19.55 -30.94 2.05
CA LEU A 16 -20.34 -31.45 3.18
C LEU A 16 -20.55 -30.39 4.28
N ARG A 17 -19.55 -29.50 4.47
CA ARG A 17 -19.63 -28.36 5.39
C ARG A 17 -20.70 -27.34 5.00
N ALA A 18 -20.81 -27.02 3.71
CA ALA A 18 -21.81 -26.07 3.20
C ALA A 18 -23.24 -26.62 3.37
N LEU A 19 -23.41 -27.93 3.15
CA LEU A 19 -24.69 -28.63 3.29
C LEU A 19 -25.17 -28.66 4.76
N LEU A 20 -24.23 -28.82 5.70
CA LEU A 20 -24.51 -28.81 7.14
C LEU A 20 -24.91 -27.41 7.64
N ILE A 21 -24.21 -26.36 7.20
CA ILE A 21 -24.55 -24.95 7.50
C ILE A 21 -25.94 -24.60 6.94
N PHE A 22 -26.27 -25.12 5.76
CA PHE A 22 -27.58 -24.92 5.13
C PHE A 22 -28.72 -25.59 5.90
N ALA A 23 -28.54 -26.85 6.32
CA ALA A 23 -29.54 -27.56 7.11
C ALA A 23 -29.79 -26.90 8.48
N LEU A 24 -28.72 -26.41 9.14
CA LEU A 24 -28.84 -25.73 10.43
C LEU A 24 -29.49 -24.35 10.31
N GLY A 25 -29.14 -23.56 9.27
CA GLY A 25 -29.65 -22.21 9.11
C GLY A 25 -31.16 -22.16 8.83
N VAL A 26 -31.67 -23.10 8.03
CA VAL A 26 -33.12 -23.22 7.76
C VAL A 26 -33.89 -23.54 9.04
N ALA A 27 -33.31 -24.36 9.94
CA ALA A 27 -33.93 -24.72 11.21
C ALA A 27 -34.07 -23.55 12.20
N VAL A 28 -33.29 -22.47 12.03
CA VAL A 28 -33.36 -21.24 12.86
C VAL A 28 -34.02 -20.08 12.11
N GLY A 29 -34.75 -20.37 11.01
CA GLY A 29 -35.54 -19.38 10.28
C GLY A 29 -34.75 -18.46 9.35
N LEU A 30 -33.49 -18.78 9.04
CA LEU A 30 -32.70 -18.04 8.06
C LEU A 30 -33.10 -18.44 6.65
N THR A 31 -33.20 -17.44 5.77
CA THR A 31 -33.45 -17.70 4.35
C THR A 31 -32.21 -18.35 3.70
N PRO A 32 -32.40 -19.18 2.66
CA PRO A 32 -31.31 -19.72 1.84
C PRO A 32 -30.25 -18.70 1.42
N ILE A 33 -30.67 -17.47 1.09
CA ILE A 33 -29.79 -16.37 0.68
C ILE A 33 -28.93 -15.85 1.84
N GLN A 34 -29.46 -15.80 3.07
CA GLN A 34 -28.70 -15.40 4.25
C GLN A 34 -27.62 -16.44 4.59
N ILE A 35 -27.94 -17.72 4.50
CA ILE A 35 -27.01 -18.83 4.74
C ILE A 35 -25.90 -18.83 3.68
N TRP A 36 -26.28 -18.71 2.41
CA TRP A 36 -25.32 -18.68 1.30
C TRP A 36 -24.32 -17.53 1.44
N ARG A 37 -24.77 -16.36 1.92
CA ARG A 37 -23.91 -15.19 2.16
C ARG A 37 -22.86 -15.45 3.26
N TRP A 38 -23.14 -16.31 4.23
CA TRP A 38 -22.19 -16.69 5.30
C TRP A 38 -21.27 -17.86 4.92
N SER A 39 -21.63 -18.64 3.90
CA SER A 39 -20.78 -19.74 3.45
C SER A 39 -19.77 -19.33 2.37
N GLN A 40 -19.79 -18.07 1.91
CA GLN A 40 -18.79 -17.60 0.95
C GLN A 40 -17.43 -17.42 1.65
N PRO A 41 -16.32 -17.78 0.99
CA PRO A 41 -14.99 -17.47 1.50
C PRO A 41 -14.84 -15.95 1.67
N GLU A 42 -14.07 -15.54 2.68
CA GLU A 42 -13.70 -14.12 2.83
C GLU A 42 -12.90 -13.71 1.59
N PRO A 43 -13.22 -12.55 0.97
CA PRO A 43 -12.51 -12.10 -0.20
C PRO A 43 -11.05 -11.78 0.14
N GLU A 44 -10.13 -12.36 -0.64
CA GLU A 44 -8.72 -11.98 -0.63
C GLU A 44 -8.54 -10.64 -1.33
N ILE A 45 -7.74 -9.78 -0.72
CA ILE A 45 -7.38 -8.49 -1.30
C ILE A 45 -5.90 -8.56 -1.66
N ARG A 46 -5.60 -8.35 -2.94
CA ARG A 46 -4.22 -8.17 -3.44
C ARG A 46 -4.00 -6.69 -3.71
N VAL A 47 -3.00 -6.11 -3.06
CA VAL A 47 -2.58 -4.72 -3.24
C VAL A 47 -1.24 -4.75 -3.96
N HIS A 48 -1.23 -4.23 -5.18
CA HIS A 48 -0.03 -4.03 -5.97
C HIS A 48 0.44 -2.59 -5.78
N LEU A 49 1.69 -2.42 -5.38
CA LEU A 49 2.29 -1.12 -5.14
C LEU A 49 3.44 -0.94 -6.11
N THR A 50 3.53 0.23 -6.73
CA THR A 50 4.69 0.64 -7.55
C THR A 50 5.25 1.93 -6.97
N MET A 51 6.46 1.87 -6.43
CA MET A 51 7.11 2.99 -5.77
C MET A 51 8.17 3.57 -6.68
N VAL A 52 8.08 4.87 -6.93
CA VAL A 52 8.96 5.61 -7.82
C VAL A 52 9.49 6.85 -7.12
N GLU A 53 10.78 7.07 -7.25
CA GLU A 53 11.47 8.25 -6.77
C GLU A 53 11.66 9.20 -7.93
N VAL A 54 11.32 10.47 -7.73
CA VAL A 54 11.52 11.48 -8.77
C VAL A 54 12.55 12.51 -8.36
N PRO A 55 13.71 12.56 -9.03
CA PRO A 55 14.70 13.58 -8.77
C PRO A 55 14.15 15.01 -8.94
N ASP A 56 14.32 15.80 -7.88
CA ASP A 56 14.21 17.26 -7.82
C ASP A 56 12.81 17.87 -7.81
N GLY A 57 11.78 17.13 -7.37
CA GLY A 57 10.44 17.68 -7.25
C GLY A 57 9.92 18.27 -8.57
N ARG A 58 10.53 17.85 -9.69
CA ARG A 58 10.28 18.31 -11.06
C ARG A 58 9.12 17.58 -11.72
N LEU A 59 8.39 16.77 -10.97
CA LEU A 59 7.09 16.30 -11.38
C LEU A 59 6.13 17.50 -11.34
N ASP A 60 5.97 18.15 -12.48
CA ASP A 60 4.78 18.96 -12.69
C ASP A 60 3.57 18.02 -12.84
N THR A 61 3.05 17.63 -11.69
CA THR A 61 1.87 16.76 -11.60
C THR A 61 0.59 17.53 -11.91
N SER A 62 0.65 18.83 -12.24
CA SER A 62 -0.52 19.60 -12.69
C SER A 62 -1.15 19.04 -13.96
N ASP A 63 -0.34 18.43 -14.82
CA ASP A 63 -0.77 17.82 -16.09
C ASP A 63 -1.23 16.37 -15.91
N TRP A 64 -0.98 15.79 -14.73
CA TRP A 64 -1.35 14.42 -14.40
C TRP A 64 -2.77 14.40 -13.84
N LEU A 65 -3.76 14.69 -14.69
CA LEU A 65 -5.18 14.53 -14.37
C LEU A 65 -5.54 15.05 -12.98
N GLY A 66 -5.62 16.38 -12.85
CA GLY A 66 -6.16 17.05 -11.67
C GLY A 66 -5.09 17.75 -10.86
N ASP A 67 -5.25 19.07 -10.73
CA ASP A 67 -4.42 20.00 -9.98
C ASP A 67 -3.88 19.40 -8.67
N THR A 68 -2.59 19.08 -8.64
CA THR A 68 -1.89 18.55 -7.47
C THR A 68 -1.57 19.59 -6.39
N ARG A 69 -2.08 20.81 -6.54
CA ARG A 69 -2.23 21.74 -5.40
C ARG A 69 -3.45 21.41 -4.54
N ASP A 70 -4.39 20.62 -5.05
CA ASP A 70 -5.48 20.05 -4.29
C ASP A 70 -5.17 18.60 -3.91
N TRP A 71 -5.18 18.34 -2.61
CA TRP A 71 -4.88 17.05 -1.99
C TRP A 71 -6.02 16.02 -2.19
N GLN A 72 -6.74 16.11 -3.31
CA GLN A 72 -7.99 15.41 -3.55
C GLN A 72 -7.83 14.38 -4.68
N HIS A 73 -7.92 13.11 -4.29
CA HIS A 73 -8.47 11.98 -5.03
C HIS A 73 -8.56 12.08 -6.57
N HIS A 74 -7.64 11.40 -7.29
CA HIS A 74 -7.79 11.17 -8.73
C HIS A 74 -7.63 9.68 -9.05
N SER A 75 -8.74 9.03 -9.45
CA SER A 75 -8.73 7.71 -10.07
C SER A 75 -8.75 7.89 -11.59
N SER A 76 -7.80 7.28 -12.28
CA SER A 76 -7.86 7.15 -13.75
C SER A 76 -7.83 5.67 -14.10
N GLY A 77 -8.34 5.32 -15.29
CA GLY A 77 -8.25 3.95 -15.78
C GLY A 77 -6.81 3.45 -15.73
N ASP A 78 -6.62 2.23 -15.22
CA ASP A 78 -5.34 1.56 -14.88
C ASP A 78 -4.20 1.77 -15.90
N GLY A 79 -4.51 1.96 -17.18
CA GLY A 79 -3.52 2.13 -18.23
C GLY A 79 -2.92 3.53 -18.39
N THR A 80 -3.50 4.62 -17.88
CA THR A 80 -2.99 5.98 -18.20
C THR A 80 -1.86 6.40 -17.27
N ILE A 81 -2.06 6.31 -15.95
CA ILE A 81 -1.03 6.65 -14.95
C ILE A 81 0.20 5.76 -15.10
N ARG A 82 0.00 4.45 -15.28
CA ARG A 82 1.11 3.50 -15.43
C ARG A 82 1.97 3.78 -16.66
N ARG A 83 1.36 4.06 -17.82
CA ARG A 83 2.10 4.42 -19.04
C ARG A 83 2.86 5.74 -18.92
N GLN A 84 2.29 6.74 -18.23
CA GLN A 84 2.98 8.00 -17.97
C GLN A 84 4.19 7.78 -17.07
N LEU A 85 4.04 6.96 -16.03
CA LEU A 85 5.14 6.60 -15.14
C LEU A 85 6.25 5.84 -15.88
N GLU A 86 5.88 4.84 -16.69
CA GLU A 86 6.81 4.09 -17.54
C GLU A 86 7.60 5.04 -18.44
N ALA A 87 6.93 6.02 -19.07
CA ALA A 87 7.59 7.02 -19.90
C ALA A 87 8.59 7.91 -19.13
N LEU A 88 8.32 8.25 -17.87
CA LEU A 88 9.27 9.00 -17.04
C LEU A 88 10.49 8.16 -16.62
N VAL A 89 10.26 6.88 -16.34
CA VAL A 89 11.33 5.95 -16.01
C VAL A 89 12.21 5.75 -17.24
N GLU A 90 11.61 5.63 -18.43
CA GLU A 90 12.32 5.57 -19.71
C GLU A 90 13.08 6.86 -20.03
N SER A 91 12.52 8.03 -19.72
CA SER A 91 13.19 9.33 -19.92
C SER A 91 14.24 9.66 -18.85
N ASN A 92 14.47 8.76 -17.88
CA ASN A 92 15.38 8.96 -16.75
C ASN A 92 14.99 10.17 -15.86
N GLU A 93 13.72 10.57 -15.91
CA GLU A 93 13.13 11.60 -15.06
C GLU A 93 12.56 11.02 -13.77
N ALA A 94 12.42 9.70 -13.68
CA ALA A 94 11.98 8.99 -12.49
C ALA A 94 12.72 7.66 -12.35
N ARG A 95 12.84 7.15 -11.13
CA ARG A 95 13.50 5.88 -10.82
C ARG A 95 12.56 4.94 -10.09
N LEU A 96 12.35 3.75 -10.64
CA LEU A 96 11.64 2.68 -9.95
C LEU A 96 12.43 2.26 -8.70
N VAL A 97 11.77 2.29 -7.55
CA VAL A 97 12.37 1.97 -6.25
C VAL A 97 11.96 0.57 -5.80
N ALA A 98 10.68 0.22 -5.91
CA ALA A 98 10.18 -1.12 -5.59
C ALA A 98 8.78 -1.40 -6.14
N GLU A 99 8.44 -2.68 -6.30
CA GLU A 99 7.11 -3.15 -6.70
C GLU A 99 6.56 -4.26 -5.76
N PRO A 100 6.30 -3.97 -4.48
CA PRO A 100 5.81 -4.97 -3.55
C PRO A 100 4.33 -5.31 -3.82
N THR A 101 4.00 -6.59 -3.67
CA THR A 101 2.61 -7.08 -3.69
C THR A 101 2.23 -7.60 -2.31
N LEU A 102 1.13 -7.09 -1.76
CA LEU A 102 0.59 -7.49 -0.45
C LEU A 102 -0.70 -8.27 -0.64
N VAL A 103 -0.80 -9.43 0.00
CA VAL A 103 -2.05 -10.20 0.05
C VAL A 103 -2.57 -10.18 1.49
N THR A 104 -3.84 -9.84 1.66
CA THR A 104 -4.46 -9.75 2.98
C THR A 104 -5.98 -9.89 2.95
N LEU A 105 -6.60 -9.92 4.13
CA LEU A 105 -8.04 -9.95 4.33
C LEU A 105 -8.50 -8.66 5.02
N VAL A 106 -9.82 -8.42 5.03
CA VAL A 106 -10.40 -7.27 5.73
C VAL A 106 -10.07 -7.30 7.22
N GLY A 107 -9.65 -6.16 7.76
CA GLY A 107 -9.23 -5.99 9.15
C GLY A 107 -7.85 -6.55 9.47
N ARG A 108 -7.14 -7.14 8.48
CA ARG A 108 -5.80 -7.70 8.68
C ARG A 108 -4.76 -6.84 7.99
N GLN A 109 -3.73 -6.45 8.74
CA GLN A 109 -2.58 -5.75 8.19
C GLN A 109 -1.65 -6.76 7.49
N SER A 110 -1.22 -6.44 6.28
CA SER A 110 -0.10 -7.08 5.61
C SER A 110 1.02 -6.07 5.40
N ARG A 111 2.27 -6.52 5.45
CA ARG A 111 3.46 -5.68 5.43
C ARG A 111 4.56 -6.33 4.61
N ALA A 112 5.23 -5.54 3.79
CA ALA A 112 6.47 -5.92 3.12
C ALA A 112 7.58 -4.95 3.52
N ARG A 113 8.76 -5.50 3.77
CA ARG A 113 9.99 -4.76 4.07
C ARG A 113 11.10 -5.25 3.16
N ILE A 114 11.82 -4.35 2.53
CA ILE A 114 12.90 -4.64 1.59
C ILE A 114 14.03 -3.66 1.90
N GLY A 115 15.22 -4.16 2.22
CA GLY A 115 16.31 -3.30 2.63
C GLY A 115 17.41 -4.03 3.40
N GLU A 116 18.22 -3.23 4.07
CA GLU A 116 19.34 -3.64 4.91
C GLU A 116 19.07 -3.27 6.37
N GLU A 117 19.86 -3.80 7.29
CA GLU A 117 19.88 -3.37 8.68
C GLU A 117 21.19 -2.65 9.00
N PHE A 118 21.09 -1.44 9.55
CA PHE A 118 22.21 -0.64 9.97
C PHE A 118 22.38 -0.71 11.50
N PRO A 119 23.51 -1.23 12.00
CA PRO A 119 23.75 -1.32 13.44
C PRO A 119 24.13 0.05 14.02
N ILE A 120 23.43 0.46 15.06
CA ILE A 120 23.67 1.70 15.81
C ILE A 120 24.07 1.32 17.23
N PRO A 121 25.26 1.74 17.72
CA PRO A 121 25.62 1.53 19.11
C PRO A 121 24.76 2.42 20.01
N THR A 122 24.15 1.82 21.02
CA THR A 122 23.36 2.50 22.05
C THR A 122 23.94 2.19 23.42
N GLN A 123 23.73 3.08 24.39
CA GLN A 123 24.09 2.80 25.78
C GLN A 123 22.87 2.25 26.52
N SER A 124 23.02 1.12 27.20
CA SER A 124 22.00 0.59 28.09
C SER A 124 21.91 1.44 29.37
N GLU A 125 20.82 1.29 30.12
CA GLU A 125 20.66 1.95 31.43
C GLU A 125 21.75 1.55 32.45
N SER A 126 22.37 0.39 32.25
CA SER A 126 23.50 -0.11 33.06
C SER A 126 24.87 0.43 32.62
N GLY A 127 24.93 1.28 31.59
CA GLY A 127 26.17 1.82 31.03
C GLY A 127 26.91 0.87 30.09
N ALA A 128 26.31 -0.26 29.70
CA ALA A 128 26.90 -1.19 28.74
C ALA A 128 26.56 -0.77 27.30
N THR A 129 27.54 -0.84 26.39
CA THR A 129 27.29 -0.62 24.96
C THR A 129 26.51 -1.79 24.38
N THR A 130 25.33 -1.51 23.83
CA THR A 130 24.47 -2.46 23.11
C THR A 130 24.42 -2.07 21.63
N ILE A 131 24.13 -3.01 20.74
CA ILE A 131 23.94 -2.74 19.31
C ILE A 131 22.45 -2.83 19.01
N GLU A 132 21.86 -1.75 18.51
CA GLU A 132 20.49 -1.71 18.00
C GLU A 132 20.50 -1.67 16.48
N CYS A 133 19.84 -2.61 15.81
CA CYS A 133 19.72 -2.61 14.35
C CYS A 133 18.52 -1.75 13.91
N LYS A 134 18.76 -0.79 13.02
CA LYS A 134 17.71 0.01 12.35
C LYS A 134 17.56 -0.39 10.89
N HIS A 135 16.34 -0.53 10.41
CA HIS A 135 16.06 -0.90 9.01
C HIS A 135 16.25 0.28 8.05
N ILE A 136 17.02 0.04 6.99
CA ILE A 136 17.30 0.95 5.88
C ILE A 136 16.70 0.39 4.60
N GLY A 137 15.77 1.09 3.97
CA GLY A 137 15.16 0.67 2.73
C GLY A 137 13.70 1.04 2.67
N ILE A 138 12.86 0.13 2.21
CA ILE A 138 11.45 0.36 1.95
C ILE A 138 10.61 -0.47 2.91
N GLU A 139 9.60 0.15 3.49
CA GLU A 139 8.57 -0.53 4.25
C GLU A 139 7.21 -0.08 3.75
N VAL A 140 6.35 -1.04 3.42
CA VAL A 140 4.97 -0.78 3.03
C VAL A 140 4.03 -1.65 3.85
N SER A 141 2.91 -1.07 4.26
CA SER A 141 1.84 -1.77 4.95
C SER A 141 0.49 -1.41 4.33
N ALA A 142 -0.39 -2.41 4.24
CA ALA A 142 -1.75 -2.24 3.77
C ALA A 142 -2.71 -2.95 4.72
N THR A 143 -3.72 -2.22 5.18
CA THR A 143 -4.78 -2.74 6.04
C THR A 143 -6.13 -2.39 5.41
N PRO A 144 -6.84 -3.35 4.82
CA PRO A 144 -8.18 -3.11 4.34
C PRO A 144 -9.14 -2.95 5.50
N THR A 145 -9.88 -1.86 5.53
CA THR A 145 -10.81 -1.54 6.61
C THR A 145 -12.24 -1.95 6.27
N ALA A 146 -12.63 -1.88 4.99
CA ALA A 146 -13.97 -2.25 4.55
C ALA A 146 -14.00 -2.67 3.07
N ILE A 147 -15.01 -3.48 2.71
CA ILE A 147 -15.36 -3.79 1.31
C ILE A 147 -16.86 -3.55 1.12
N HIS A 148 -17.21 -2.76 0.10
CA HIS A 148 -18.58 -2.49 -0.30
C HIS A 148 -18.75 -2.66 -1.81
N GLY A 149 -19.43 -3.73 -2.24
CA GLY A 149 -19.56 -4.04 -3.67
C GLY A 149 -18.18 -4.23 -4.28
N ASN A 150 -17.84 -3.49 -5.33
CA ASN A 150 -16.51 -3.55 -5.95
C ASN A 150 -15.51 -2.54 -5.37
N ARG A 151 -15.81 -1.89 -4.24
CA ARG A 151 -14.93 -0.90 -3.61
C ARG A 151 -14.29 -1.46 -2.35
N VAL A 152 -13.04 -1.08 -2.13
CA VAL A 152 -12.26 -1.40 -0.94
C VAL A 152 -11.71 -0.11 -0.33
N THR A 153 -11.82 0.00 0.99
CA THR A 153 -11.16 1.05 1.75
C THR A 153 -9.92 0.46 2.40
N LEU A 154 -8.79 1.14 2.24
CA LEU A 154 -7.46 0.68 2.63
C LEU A 154 -6.76 1.79 3.42
N THR A 155 -6.20 1.46 4.58
CA THR A 155 -5.14 2.26 5.17
C THR A 155 -3.81 1.77 4.63
N LEU A 156 -3.08 2.68 4.00
CA LEU A 156 -1.78 2.43 3.39
C LEU A 156 -0.72 3.24 4.11
N GLU A 157 0.37 2.59 4.44
CA GLU A 157 1.57 3.23 4.96
C GLU A 157 2.73 2.86 4.05
N ALA A 158 3.47 3.84 3.57
CA ALA A 158 4.70 3.63 2.83
C ALA A 158 5.80 4.45 3.47
N MET A 159 6.98 3.86 3.60
CA MET A 159 8.15 4.45 4.21
C MET A 159 9.37 4.09 3.37
N LYS A 160 10.26 5.07 3.18
CA LYS A 160 11.59 4.92 2.62
C LYS A 160 12.59 5.50 3.61
N SER A 161 13.59 4.70 3.98
CA SER A 161 14.73 5.12 4.78
C SER A 161 16.02 4.99 3.98
N ALA A 162 16.92 5.97 4.16
CA ALA A 162 18.23 6.00 3.50
C ALA A 162 19.28 6.61 4.43
N ILE A 163 20.50 6.14 4.29
CA ILE A 163 21.65 6.73 4.98
C ILE A 163 22.10 7.94 4.18
N ASP A 164 22.22 9.08 4.85
CA ASP A 164 22.83 10.28 4.31
C ASP A 164 24.30 10.30 4.71
N ALA A 165 25.17 10.15 3.70
CA ALA A 165 26.62 10.13 3.86
C ALA A 165 27.25 11.53 3.72
N ALA A 166 26.48 12.53 3.29
CA ALA A 166 26.96 13.91 3.17
C ALA A 166 26.89 14.64 4.51
N ASP A 167 25.85 14.34 5.31
CA ASP A 167 25.63 14.91 6.63
C ASP A 167 25.96 13.87 7.73
N ASN A 168 27.17 13.97 8.29
CA ASN A 168 27.50 13.24 9.50
C ASN A 168 27.13 14.08 10.73
N ILE A 169 26.49 13.46 11.71
CA ILE A 169 26.27 14.09 13.01
C ILE A 169 27.57 13.95 13.81
N GLU A 170 28.26 15.08 14.01
CA GLU A 170 29.45 15.15 14.85
C GLU A 170 29.07 15.14 16.35
N MET A 171 28.86 13.94 16.90
CA MET A 171 28.72 13.71 18.35
C MET A 171 30.02 13.14 18.96
N GLY A 172 31.15 13.75 18.60
CA GLY A 172 32.50 13.27 18.98
C GLY A 172 33.10 12.32 17.96
N ASP A 173 34.10 11.54 18.39
CA ASP A 173 34.79 10.52 17.59
C ASP A 173 34.32 9.14 18.08
N PRO A 174 33.64 8.31 17.26
CA PRO A 174 33.43 8.42 15.82
C PRO A 174 32.21 9.25 15.39
N SER A 175 32.25 9.78 14.16
CA SER A 175 31.12 10.43 13.48
C SER A 175 30.03 9.43 13.10
N TYR A 176 28.76 9.78 13.30
CA TYR A 176 27.62 8.93 12.93
C TYR A 176 26.93 9.45 11.67
N PRO A 177 26.60 8.60 10.68
CA PRO A 177 25.88 9.04 9.50
C PRO A 177 24.43 9.36 9.86
N ARG A 178 23.87 10.39 9.22
CA ARG A 178 22.48 10.78 9.43
C ARG A 178 21.54 9.78 8.75
N LEU A 179 20.52 9.35 9.48
CA LEU A 179 19.43 8.55 8.91
C LEU A 179 18.31 9.48 8.45
N GLN A 180 17.88 9.34 7.20
CA GLN A 180 16.71 10.04 6.68
C GLN A 180 15.55 9.08 6.46
N VAL A 181 14.34 9.56 6.73
CA VAL A 181 13.10 8.80 6.58
C VAL A 181 12.03 9.67 5.92
N ALA A 182 11.46 9.20 4.82
CA ALA A 182 10.23 9.70 4.22
C ALA A 182 9.12 8.69 4.51
N SER A 183 7.99 9.15 5.03
CA SER A 183 6.84 8.28 5.23
C SER A 183 5.55 8.99 4.81
N CYS A 184 4.61 8.20 4.31
CA CYS A 184 3.24 8.64 4.12
C CYS A 184 2.29 7.60 4.69
N ARG A 185 1.24 8.10 5.32
CA ARG A 185 0.11 7.29 5.77
C ARG A 185 -1.16 7.92 5.21
N LYS A 186 -1.92 7.13 4.46
CA LYS A 186 -3.15 7.61 3.83
C LYS A 186 -4.22 6.52 3.88
N GLU A 187 -5.45 6.97 4.08
CA GLU A 187 -6.62 6.13 3.87
C GLU A 187 -7.19 6.44 2.50
N VAL A 188 -7.37 5.41 1.68
CA VAL A 188 -7.86 5.55 0.31
C VAL A 188 -9.02 4.60 0.09
N GLN A 189 -9.97 5.01 -0.74
CA GLN A 189 -11.03 4.15 -1.23
C GLN A 189 -10.84 3.94 -2.73
N LEU A 190 -10.71 2.69 -3.14
CA LEU A 190 -10.45 2.29 -4.52
C LEU A 190 -11.55 1.37 -5.00
N THR A 191 -11.94 1.46 -6.26
CA THR A 191 -12.69 0.38 -6.92
C THR A 191 -11.71 -0.70 -7.38
N ALA A 192 -12.10 -1.97 -7.36
CA ALA A 192 -11.21 -3.04 -7.79
C ALA A 192 -10.78 -2.82 -9.25
N ARG A 193 -9.48 -3.02 -9.50
CA ARG A 193 -8.79 -2.76 -10.77
C ARG A 193 -8.65 -1.28 -11.14
N GLU A 194 -8.92 -0.36 -10.20
CA GLU A 194 -8.47 1.03 -10.32
C GLU A 194 -7.07 1.19 -9.75
N THR A 195 -6.31 2.07 -10.39
CA THR A 195 -4.97 2.46 -9.95
C THR A 195 -5.03 3.90 -9.47
N PHE A 196 -4.34 4.15 -8.35
CA PHE A 196 -4.37 5.40 -7.62
C PHE A 196 -2.96 5.86 -7.28
N ALA A 197 -2.69 7.15 -7.43
CA ALA A 197 -1.39 7.74 -7.16
C ALA A 197 -1.38 8.43 -5.79
N LEU A 198 -0.41 8.09 -4.95
CA LEU A 198 -0.11 8.72 -3.68
C LEU A 198 1.25 9.41 -3.76
N LEU A 199 1.28 10.71 -3.54
CA LEU A 199 2.53 11.46 -3.42
C LEU A 199 2.91 11.59 -1.94
N ALA A 200 4.11 11.17 -1.61
CA ALA A 200 4.76 11.32 -0.31
C ALA A 200 5.93 12.29 -0.46
N ARG A 201 5.71 13.54 -0.05
CA ARG A 201 6.77 14.55 0.04
C ARG A 201 7.34 14.56 1.45
N SER A 202 8.67 14.57 1.56
CA SER A 202 9.36 14.82 2.84
C SER A 202 9.47 16.31 3.09
N ASP A 203 8.80 16.82 4.12
CA ASP A 203 8.84 18.24 4.54
C ASP A 203 10.13 18.62 5.29
N ILE A 204 11.30 18.09 4.88
CA ILE A 204 12.59 18.51 5.47
C ILE A 204 12.97 19.85 4.85
N ARG A 205 12.63 20.93 5.56
CA ARG A 205 12.93 22.31 5.20
C ARG A 205 14.34 22.65 5.67
N GLY A 206 15.34 22.41 4.81
CA GLY A 206 16.69 22.98 4.93
C GLY A 206 16.79 24.15 3.95
N ASP A 207 17.18 25.33 4.42
CA ASP A 207 17.11 26.58 3.64
C ASP A 207 18.06 26.65 2.44
N ASN A 208 18.91 25.65 2.16
CA ASN A 208 19.79 25.62 0.98
C ASN A 208 20.36 24.24 0.62
N GLU A 209 19.81 23.13 1.12
CA GLU A 209 20.30 21.77 0.80
C GLU A 209 19.22 20.94 0.12
N GLU A 210 19.53 20.45 -1.07
CA GLU A 210 18.74 19.47 -1.82
C GLU A 210 18.55 18.23 -0.94
N SER A 211 17.31 17.93 -0.53
CA SER A 211 17.05 16.76 0.30
C SER A 211 17.48 15.49 -0.44
N PRO A 212 18.28 14.59 0.17
CA PRO A 212 18.63 13.33 -0.48
C PRO A 212 17.44 12.37 -0.55
N LEU A 213 16.35 12.65 0.17
CA LEU A 213 15.04 12.06 -0.07
C LEU A 213 14.27 12.94 -1.07
N LYS A 214 14.43 12.59 -2.35
CA LYS A 214 13.62 13.11 -3.46
C LYS A 214 12.16 12.66 -3.28
N ASP A 215 11.21 13.39 -3.88
CA ASP A 215 9.77 13.12 -3.74
C ASP A 215 9.46 11.64 -4.08
N LEU A 216 8.75 10.95 -3.18
CA LEU A 216 8.37 9.54 -3.32
C LEU A 216 6.93 9.45 -3.84
N LEU A 217 6.78 9.00 -5.08
CA LEU A 217 5.49 8.66 -5.67
C LEU A 217 5.20 7.18 -5.43
N VAL A 218 4.03 6.86 -4.91
CA VAL A 218 3.55 5.50 -4.68
C VAL A 218 2.26 5.30 -5.45
N LEU A 219 2.30 4.50 -6.51
CA LEU A 219 1.11 4.03 -7.18
C LEU A 219 0.56 2.79 -6.47
N VAL A 220 -0.76 2.71 -6.40
CA VAL A 220 -1.49 1.69 -5.68
C VAL A 220 -2.61 1.18 -6.55
N ALA A 221 -2.57 -0.10 -6.88
CA ALA A 221 -3.65 -0.81 -7.54
C ALA A 221 -4.15 -1.92 -6.63
N CYS A 222 -5.47 -2.15 -6.64
CA CYS A 222 -6.07 -3.19 -5.80
C CYS A 222 -6.93 -4.14 -6.62
N GLU A 223 -6.74 -5.43 -6.38
CA GLU A 223 -7.59 -6.50 -6.88
C GLU A 223 -8.33 -7.17 -5.72
N ILE A 224 -9.62 -7.48 -5.94
CA ILE A 224 -10.47 -8.19 -4.98
C ILE A 224 -10.76 -9.57 -5.57
N ASP A 225 -10.15 -10.59 -5.00
CA ASP A 225 -10.38 -11.99 -5.36
C ASP A 225 -11.41 -12.58 -4.40
N ARG A 226 -12.58 -12.96 -4.92
CA ARG A 226 -13.67 -13.50 -4.11
C ARG A 226 -13.67 -15.02 -3.97
N GLY A 227 -12.64 -15.70 -4.49
CA GLY A 227 -12.58 -17.16 -4.46
C GLY A 227 -13.79 -17.78 -5.15
N GLY A 228 -13.87 -17.64 -6.48
CA GLY A 228 -14.97 -18.22 -7.24
C GLY A 228 -14.91 -17.86 -8.73
N ASN A 229 -14.17 -18.68 -9.47
CA ASN A 229 -14.17 -18.90 -10.93
C ASN A 229 -14.28 -17.66 -11.85
#